data_AF-A0A944HJW0-F1
#
_entry.id   AF-A0A944HJW0-F1
#
_cell.length_a   1.000
_cell.length_b   1.000
_cell.length_c   1.000
_cell.angle_alpha   90.00
_cell.angle_beta   90.00
_cell.angle_gamma   90.00
#
_symmetry.space_group_name_H-M   'P 1'
#
loop_
_entity.id
_entity.type
_entity.pdbx_description
1 polymer ?
#
loop_
_entity_poly.entity_id
_entity_poly.type
_entity_poly.pdbx_seq_one_letter_code
_entity_poly.pdbx_strand_id
1 'polypeptide(L)'
;MLSVVGRLEQHELAARRRVDGLREEADRIQAELAVAVQEWQEWAIARRRVDTVLAPDGGTTADTEVTPDPQDADAQAPRDAAKPKSQVPMWRQGLAWSVLSVDYQRILKALADRLRLGQGPLTCQERAAAFGMDVVPARVEALRSKAKRLVARGWLLELGPGRFTLAEGVAGPGGGS
;
A
#
# COMPACT_ATOMS: atom_id res chain seq x y z
N MET A 1 -52.81 -11.06 -1.07
CA MET A 1 -51.64 -10.87 -1.96
C MET A 1 -51.07 -9.49 -1.69
N LEU A 2 -49.76 -9.37 -1.46
CA LEU A 2 -49.10 -8.05 -1.34
C LEU A 2 -49.07 -7.36 -2.71
N SER A 3 -49.25 -6.04 -2.71
CA SER A 3 -49.12 -5.22 -3.93
C SER A 3 -47.70 -5.32 -4.49
N VAL A 4 -47.53 -4.96 -5.77
CA VAL A 4 -46.20 -4.91 -6.42
C VAL A 4 -45.26 -3.98 -5.63
N VAL A 5 -45.79 -2.84 -5.15
CA VAL A 5 -45.06 -1.88 -4.31
C VAL A 5 -44.60 -2.53 -3.00
N GLY A 6 -45.48 -3.26 -2.30
CA GLY A 6 -45.12 -3.94 -1.06
C GLY A 6 -44.04 -5.03 -1.22
N ARG A 7 -43.97 -5.69 -2.39
CA ARG A 7 -42.86 -6.60 -2.70
C ARG A 7 -41.54 -5.87 -2.92
N LEU A 8 -41.56 -4.71 -3.60
CA LEU A 8 -40.37 -3.89 -3.80
C LEU A 8 -39.81 -3.38 -2.47
N GLU A 9 -40.68 -2.88 -1.58
CA GLU A 9 -40.30 -2.42 -0.24
C GLU A 9 -39.65 -3.55 0.58
N GLN A 10 -40.18 -4.78 0.50
CA GLN A 10 -39.56 -5.94 1.17
C GLN A 10 -38.18 -6.27 0.61
N HIS A 11 -38.01 -6.24 -0.71
CA HIS A 11 -36.71 -6.44 -1.34
C HIS A 11 -35.71 -5.34 -0.96
N GLU A 12 -36.15 -4.08 -0.92
CA GLU A 12 -35.31 -2.97 -0.50
C GLU A 12 -34.87 -3.10 0.96
N LEU A 13 -35.79 -3.42 1.87
CA LEU A 13 -35.47 -3.65 3.28
C LEU A 13 -34.52 -4.84 3.48
N ALA A 14 -34.70 -5.92 2.72
CA ALA A 14 -33.79 -7.05 2.74
C ALA A 14 -32.39 -6.66 2.23
N ALA A 15 -32.31 -5.87 1.16
CA ALA A 15 -31.06 -5.36 0.62
C ALA A 15 -30.35 -4.44 1.63
N ARG A 16 -31.07 -3.50 2.26
CA ARG A 16 -30.53 -2.60 3.30
C ARG A 16 -29.96 -3.39 4.48
N ARG A 17 -30.71 -4.35 5.02
CA ARG A 17 -30.22 -5.22 6.11
C ARG A 17 -28.96 -6.00 5.74
N ARG A 18 -28.88 -6.50 4.50
CA ARG A 18 -27.68 -7.18 4.01
C ARG A 18 -26.48 -6.22 3.93
N VAL A 19 -26.69 -5.00 3.46
CA VAL A 19 -25.63 -3.99 3.40
C VAL A 19 -25.15 -3.62 4.81
N ASP A 20 -26.07 -3.44 5.75
CA ASP A 20 -25.70 -3.08 7.13
C ASP A 20 -24.94 -4.23 7.82
N GLY A 21 -25.37 -5.48 7.65
CA GLY A 21 -24.60 -6.64 8.13
C GLY A 21 -23.19 -6.72 7.54
N LEU A 22 -23.04 -6.46 6.24
CA LEU A 22 -21.71 -6.43 5.60
C LEU A 22 -20.83 -5.27 6.12
N ARG A 23 -21.43 -4.13 6.50
CA ARG A 23 -20.70 -3.02 7.11
C ARG A 23 -20.22 -3.39 8.52
N GLU A 24 -21.07 -4.00 9.33
CA GLU A 24 -20.67 -4.48 10.66
C GLU A 24 -19.54 -5.53 10.60
N GLU A 25 -19.60 -6.46 9.64
CA GLU A 25 -18.52 -7.41 9.41
C GLU A 25 -17.22 -6.70 8.96
N ALA A 26 -17.33 -5.72 8.07
CA ALA A 26 -16.17 -4.94 7.63
C ALA A 26 -15.55 -4.16 8.79
N ASP A 27 -16.35 -3.54 9.66
CA ASP A 27 -15.88 -2.80 10.82
C ASP A 27 -15.20 -3.73 11.83
N ARG A 28 -15.74 -4.94 12.05
CA ARG A 28 -15.11 -5.97 12.88
C ARG A 28 -13.74 -6.38 12.34
N ILE A 29 -13.65 -6.70 11.05
CA ILE A 29 -12.40 -7.09 10.40
C ILE A 29 -11.39 -5.93 10.45
N GLN A 30 -11.85 -4.69 10.27
CA GLN A 30 -10.98 -3.51 10.39
C GLN A 30 -10.42 -3.34 11.81
N ALA A 31 -11.23 -3.61 12.84
CA ALA A 31 -10.78 -3.56 14.22
C ALA A 31 -9.73 -4.66 14.51
N GLU A 32 -9.99 -5.90 14.10
CA GLU A 32 -9.03 -7.01 14.23
C GLU A 32 -7.71 -6.71 13.48
N LEU A 33 -7.82 -6.17 12.26
CA LEU A 33 -6.66 -5.77 11.48
C LEU A 33 -5.87 -4.66 12.17
N ALA A 34 -6.53 -3.68 12.79
CA ALA A 34 -5.87 -2.61 13.51
C ALA A 34 -5.04 -3.16 14.69
N VAL A 35 -5.57 -4.13 15.44
CA VAL A 35 -4.85 -4.81 16.52
C VAL A 35 -3.64 -5.59 15.97
N ALA A 36 -3.84 -6.42 14.95
CA ALA A 36 -2.76 -7.20 14.35
C ALA A 36 -1.63 -6.32 13.78
N VAL A 37 -1.99 -5.16 13.19
CA VAL A 37 -1.03 -4.17 12.70
C VAL A 37 -0.23 -3.54 13.84
N GLN A 38 -0.87 -3.25 14.98
CA GLN A 38 -0.16 -2.72 16.16
C GLN A 38 0.84 -3.73 16.72
N GLU A 39 0.42 -4.98 16.95
CA GLU A 39 1.29 -6.06 17.42
C GLU A 39 2.50 -6.23 16.48
N TRP A 40 2.26 -6.26 15.16
CA TRP A 40 3.35 -6.34 14.18
C TRP A 40 4.30 -5.14 14.25
N GLN A 41 3.79 -3.92 14.47
CA GLN A 41 4.63 -2.72 14.63
C GLN A 41 5.52 -2.81 15.86
N GLU A 42 5.02 -3.32 16.98
CA GLU A 42 5.81 -3.54 18.20
C GLU A 42 6.97 -4.50 17.94
N TRP A 43 6.71 -5.63 17.26
CA TRP A 43 7.75 -6.56 16.85
C TRP A 43 8.77 -5.93 15.89
N ALA A 44 8.32 -5.11 14.95
CA ALA A 44 9.22 -4.39 14.04
C ALA A 44 10.13 -3.40 14.78
N ILE A 45 9.62 -2.74 15.82
CA ILE A 45 10.41 -1.87 16.70
C ILE A 45 11.42 -2.69 17.49
N ALA A 46 11.00 -3.82 18.08
CA ALA A 46 11.88 -4.71 18.84
C ALA A 46 13.04 -5.21 17.97
N ARG A 47 12.75 -5.66 16.75
CA ARG A 47 13.77 -6.08 15.78
C ARG A 47 14.76 -4.96 15.46
N ARG A 48 14.29 -3.75 15.18
CA ARG A 48 15.17 -2.60 14.91
C ARG A 48 16.10 -2.31 16.09
N ARG A 49 15.60 -2.40 17.33
CA ARG A 49 16.43 -2.21 18.54
C ARG A 49 17.51 -3.27 18.66
N VAL A 50 17.18 -4.53 18.36
CA VAL A 50 18.17 -5.61 18.31
C VAL A 50 19.22 -5.35 17.24
N ASP A 51 18.81 -4.92 16.04
CA ASP A 51 19.75 -4.57 14.96
C ASP A 51 20.71 -3.44 15.38
N THR A 52 20.27 -2.46 16.18
CA THR A 52 21.14 -1.41 16.75
C THR A 52 22.18 -1.98 17.72
N VAL A 53 21.81 -2.92 18.59
CA VAL A 53 22.76 -3.54 19.54
C VAL A 53 23.77 -4.45 18.83
N LEU A 54 23.35 -5.10 17.74
CA LEU A 54 24.21 -5.99 16.96
C LEU A 54 25.07 -5.25 15.93
N ALA A 55 24.81 -3.97 15.68
CA ALA A 55 25.69 -3.16 14.84
C ALA A 55 27.04 -3.00 15.56
N PRO A 56 28.17 -3.37 14.93
CA PRO A 56 29.47 -3.17 15.56
C PRO A 56 29.70 -1.68 15.78
N ASP A 57 30.15 -1.32 16.99
CA ASP A 57 30.55 0.05 17.35
C ASP A 57 31.63 0.54 16.38
N GLY A 58 31.21 1.27 15.34
CA GLY A 58 32.06 2.18 14.60
C GLY A 58 32.36 3.35 15.53
N GLY A 59 33.42 3.21 16.32
CA GLY A 59 33.76 4.14 17.39
C GLY A 59 33.78 5.59 16.94
N THR A 60 33.15 6.45 17.74
CA THR A 60 33.71 7.74 18.16
C THR A 60 32.98 8.14 19.43
N THR A 61 33.69 7.96 20.54
CA THR A 61 33.47 8.66 21.80
C THR A 61 33.65 10.16 21.58
N ALA A 62 32.63 10.93 21.95
CA ALA A 62 32.82 12.29 22.43
C ALA A 62 31.73 12.53 23.48
N ASP A 63 32.12 12.33 24.75
CA ASP A 63 31.48 12.95 25.89
C ASP A 63 31.34 14.46 25.66
N THR A 64 30.20 15.04 26.05
CA THR A 64 30.15 16.26 26.87
C THR A 64 28.79 16.35 27.56
N GLU A 65 28.87 16.21 28.88
CA GLU A 65 28.11 16.82 29.98
C GLU A 65 26.59 16.67 30.11
N VAL A 66 26.25 16.10 31.26
CA VAL A 66 24.99 16.19 32.01
C VAL A 66 24.98 17.48 32.84
N THR A 67 23.86 18.21 32.90
CA THR A 67 23.23 18.63 34.18
C THR A 67 21.77 19.06 33.97
N PRO A 68 20.90 19.00 35.01
CA PRO A 68 19.43 18.96 34.88
C PRO A 68 18.65 20.15 35.49
N ASP A 69 17.38 20.28 35.02
CA ASP A 69 16.15 20.82 35.67
C ASP A 69 15.89 22.36 35.74
N PRO A 70 14.66 22.87 36.02
CA PRO A 70 13.30 22.62 35.48
C PRO A 70 12.54 23.90 35.00
N GLN A 71 11.38 23.67 34.37
CA GLN A 71 10.12 24.44 34.47
C GLN A 71 9.73 25.46 33.38
N ASP A 72 8.70 25.03 32.64
CA ASP A 72 7.54 25.76 32.09
C ASP A 72 7.71 27.20 31.56
N ALA A 73 7.72 27.35 30.24
CA ALA A 73 6.69 28.10 29.51
C ALA A 73 6.91 28.01 27.99
N ASP A 74 5.87 27.54 27.31
CA ASP A 74 5.50 27.88 25.93
C ASP A 74 6.60 27.78 24.84
N ALA A 75 6.67 26.61 24.22
CA ALA A 75 7.13 26.49 22.84
C ALA A 75 6.34 25.39 22.14
N GLN A 76 5.53 25.78 21.16
CA GLN A 76 4.94 24.89 20.16
C GLN A 76 5.95 23.83 19.72
N ALA A 77 5.79 22.61 20.24
CA ALA A 77 6.45 21.44 19.68
C ALA A 77 5.77 21.13 18.33
N PRO A 78 6.55 20.84 17.28
CA PRO A 78 6.03 20.64 15.94
C PRO A 78 5.10 19.43 15.92
N ARG A 79 3.81 19.71 15.72
CA ARG A 79 2.87 18.76 15.14
C ARG A 79 3.33 18.48 13.70
N ASP A 80 4.12 17.43 13.52
CA ASP A 80 4.35 16.78 12.23
C ASP A 80 5.06 15.44 12.48
N ALA A 81 4.69 14.29 11.94
CA ALA A 81 3.62 13.94 11.02
C ALA A 81 3.41 12.42 11.15
N ALA A 82 2.18 11.97 10.88
CA ALA A 82 1.78 10.57 10.78
C ALA A 82 2.78 9.71 9.97
N LYS A 83 3.19 8.55 10.49
CA LYS A 83 3.83 7.55 9.63
C LYS A 83 2.80 7.02 8.63
N PRO A 84 3.15 6.96 7.33
CA PRO A 84 2.18 7.13 6.27
C PRO A 84 1.67 5.77 5.79
N LYS A 85 0.37 5.70 5.54
CA LYS A 85 -0.29 4.67 4.72
C LYS A 85 0.61 4.25 3.55
N SER A 86 1.15 3.03 3.54
CA SER A 86 1.75 2.35 2.37
C SER A 86 2.36 3.32 1.33
N GLN A 87 3.41 4.06 1.72
CA GLN A 87 4.08 4.95 0.78
C GLN A 87 4.96 4.12 -0.14
N VAL A 88 4.57 4.05 -1.41
CA VAL A 88 5.40 3.55 -2.52
C VAL A 88 6.63 4.45 -2.59
N PRO A 89 7.86 3.98 -2.29
CA PRO A 89 9.06 4.81 -2.37
C PRO A 89 9.25 5.35 -3.80
N MET A 90 9.94 6.48 -3.95
CA MET A 90 10.33 6.93 -5.29
C MET A 90 11.30 5.92 -5.91
N TRP A 91 11.04 5.54 -7.16
CA TRP A 91 11.89 4.61 -7.88
C TRP A 91 13.27 5.22 -8.12
N ARG A 92 14.31 4.38 -7.95
CA ARG A 92 15.71 4.69 -8.24
C ARG A 92 16.37 3.44 -8.79
N GLN A 93 17.40 3.61 -9.61
CA GLN A 93 18.19 2.49 -10.13
C GLN A 93 18.75 1.62 -9.00
N GLY A 94 18.69 0.30 -9.15
CA GLY A 94 19.12 -0.67 -8.12
C GLY A 94 18.07 -0.96 -7.04
N LEU A 95 16.91 -0.31 -7.06
CA LEU A 95 15.85 -0.56 -6.08
C LEU A 95 15.06 -1.83 -6.43
N ALA A 96 15.14 -2.83 -5.56
CA ALA A 96 14.45 -4.11 -5.72
C ALA A 96 12.93 -3.95 -5.52
N TRP A 97 12.13 -4.77 -6.21
CA TRP A 97 10.67 -4.74 -6.06
C TRP A 97 10.22 -5.14 -4.65
N SER A 98 11.04 -5.87 -3.90
CA SER A 98 10.78 -6.32 -2.53
C SER A 98 10.51 -5.18 -1.54
N VAL A 99 10.92 -3.94 -1.86
CA VAL A 99 10.63 -2.75 -1.03
C VAL A 99 9.17 -2.31 -1.11
N LEU A 100 8.43 -2.78 -2.11
CA LEU A 100 7.01 -2.52 -2.29
C LEU A 100 6.18 -3.58 -1.57
N SER A 101 4.93 -3.27 -1.23
CA SER A 101 4.02 -4.31 -0.74
C SER A 101 3.74 -5.36 -1.81
N VAL A 102 3.36 -6.57 -1.38
CA VAL A 102 3.09 -7.73 -2.24
C VAL A 102 2.08 -7.39 -3.36
N ASP A 103 1.09 -6.56 -3.06
CA ASP A 103 0.11 -6.08 -4.03
C ASP A 103 0.75 -5.30 -5.19
N TYR A 104 1.68 -4.37 -4.90
CA TYR A 104 2.38 -3.61 -5.93
C TYR A 104 3.39 -4.47 -6.68
N GLN A 105 4.07 -5.40 -5.98
CA GLN A 105 4.96 -6.36 -6.62
C GLN A 105 4.21 -7.23 -7.64
N ARG A 106 2.99 -7.68 -7.32
CA ARG A 106 2.14 -8.45 -8.24
C ARG A 106 1.77 -7.63 -9.50
N ILE A 107 1.52 -6.33 -9.34
CA ILE A 107 1.27 -5.40 -10.46
C ILE A 107 2.52 -5.27 -11.35
N LEU A 108 3.70 -5.07 -10.76
CA LEU A 108 4.95 -4.98 -11.51
C LEU A 108 5.28 -6.29 -12.23
N LYS A 109 5.08 -7.44 -11.59
CA LYS A 109 5.31 -8.76 -12.19
C LYS A 109 4.44 -8.99 -13.42
N ALA A 110 3.14 -8.71 -13.34
CA ALA A 110 2.24 -8.86 -14.49
C ALA A 110 2.65 -7.98 -15.70
N LEU A 111 3.15 -6.77 -15.41
CA LEU A 111 3.65 -5.86 -16.43
C LEU A 111 5.01 -6.31 -17.00
N ALA A 112 5.89 -6.85 -16.18
CA ALA A 112 7.16 -7.41 -16.61
C ALA A 112 6.98 -8.65 -17.48
N ASP A 113 6.06 -9.53 -17.10
CA ASP A 113 5.76 -10.73 -17.87
C ASP A 113 5.21 -10.36 -19.25
N ARG A 114 4.30 -9.37 -19.34
CA ARG A 114 3.84 -8.84 -20.64
C ARG A 114 4.94 -8.19 -21.47
N LEU A 115 5.83 -7.43 -20.84
CA LEU A 115 6.95 -6.79 -21.53
C LEU A 115 7.91 -7.86 -22.10
N ARG A 116 8.22 -8.91 -21.32
CA ARG A 116 9.01 -10.06 -21.76
C ARG A 116 8.36 -10.82 -22.92
N LEU A 117 7.05 -10.93 -22.90
CA LEU A 117 6.26 -11.58 -23.96
C LEU A 117 5.99 -10.66 -25.17
N GLY A 118 6.47 -9.41 -25.16
CA GLY A 118 6.24 -8.46 -26.25
C GLY A 118 4.78 -8.05 -26.43
N GLN A 119 3.92 -8.24 -25.42
CA GLN A 119 2.46 -8.06 -25.53
C GLN A 119 2.00 -6.61 -25.32
N GLY A 120 2.93 -5.65 -25.29
CA GLY A 120 2.63 -4.23 -25.15
C GLY A 120 2.04 -3.82 -23.79
N PRO A 121 1.53 -2.58 -23.68
CA PRO A 121 1.03 -2.02 -22.42
C PRO A 121 -0.21 -2.76 -21.90
N LEU A 122 -0.37 -2.81 -20.58
CA LEU A 122 -1.48 -3.51 -19.92
C LEU A 122 -2.49 -2.53 -19.35
N THR A 123 -3.78 -2.77 -19.62
CA THR A 123 -4.88 -2.00 -19.03
C THR A 123 -5.24 -2.46 -17.62
N CYS A 124 -5.97 -1.63 -16.87
CA CYS A 124 -6.46 -2.01 -15.54
C CYS A 124 -7.48 -3.15 -15.56
N GLN A 125 -8.29 -3.24 -16.63
CA GLN A 125 -9.28 -4.30 -16.81
C GLN A 125 -8.62 -5.65 -17.12
N GLU A 126 -7.68 -5.66 -18.07
CA GLU A 126 -6.89 -6.88 -18.36
C GLU A 126 -6.12 -7.35 -17.13
N ARG A 127 -5.61 -6.42 -16.32
CA ARG A 127 -4.94 -6.74 -15.06
C ARG A 127 -5.88 -7.33 -14.02
N ALA A 128 -7.12 -6.81 -13.90
CA ALA A 128 -8.13 -7.40 -13.03
C ALA A 128 -8.43 -8.85 -13.44
N ALA A 129 -8.65 -9.07 -14.74
CA ALA A 129 -8.89 -10.41 -15.29
C ALA A 129 -7.69 -11.36 -15.06
N ALA A 130 -6.46 -10.88 -15.30
CA ALA A 130 -5.24 -11.66 -15.08
C ALA A 130 -5.02 -12.03 -13.60
N PHE A 131 -5.54 -11.23 -12.67
CA PHE A 131 -5.51 -11.54 -11.23
C PHE A 131 -6.68 -12.40 -10.77
N GLY A 132 -7.53 -12.89 -11.69
CA GLY A 132 -8.73 -13.66 -11.34
C GLY A 132 -9.75 -12.82 -10.55
N MET A 133 -9.67 -11.50 -10.64
CA MET A 133 -10.61 -10.59 -9.97
C MET A 133 -11.80 -10.33 -10.88
N ASP A 134 -12.98 -10.19 -10.28
CA ASP A 134 -14.17 -9.69 -10.97
C ASP A 134 -13.85 -8.33 -11.61
N VAL A 135 -14.14 -8.19 -12.90
CA VAL A 135 -13.92 -6.96 -13.67
C VAL A 135 -15.08 -5.99 -13.41
N VAL A 136 -15.27 -5.63 -12.14
CA VAL A 136 -16.26 -4.64 -11.70
C VAL A 136 -15.63 -3.25 -11.60
N PRO A 137 -16.38 -2.17 -11.87
CA PRO A 137 -15.84 -0.80 -11.90
C PRO A 137 -15.04 -0.42 -10.66
N ALA A 138 -15.51 -0.80 -9.47
CA ALA A 138 -14.84 -0.52 -8.20
C ALA A 138 -13.43 -1.14 -8.12
N ARG A 139 -13.25 -2.39 -8.57
CA ARG A 139 -11.96 -3.09 -8.54
C ARG A 139 -11.01 -2.56 -9.61
N VAL A 140 -11.54 -2.24 -10.79
CA VAL A 140 -10.77 -1.62 -11.87
C VAL A 140 -10.25 -0.25 -11.41
N GLU A 141 -11.09 0.55 -10.73
CA GLU A 141 -10.69 1.85 -10.20
C GLU A 141 -9.67 1.74 -9.06
N ALA A 142 -9.80 0.74 -8.19
CA ALA A 142 -8.80 0.47 -7.17
C ALA A 142 -7.42 0.13 -7.79
N LEU A 143 -7.40 -0.70 -8.84
CA LEU A 143 -6.19 -1.02 -9.58
C LEU A 143 -5.63 0.17 -10.37
N ARG A 144 -6.50 1.06 -10.87
CA ARG A 144 -6.12 2.31 -11.54
C ARG A 144 -5.45 3.27 -10.56
N SER A 145 -6.06 3.47 -9.39
CA SER A 145 -5.49 4.28 -8.31
C SER A 145 -4.13 3.77 -7.84
N LYS A 146 -3.96 2.44 -7.70
CA LYS A 146 -2.66 1.82 -7.37
C LYS A 146 -1.63 2.03 -8.48
N ALA A 147 -2.01 1.86 -9.75
CA ALA A 147 -1.11 2.09 -10.88
C ALA A 147 -0.69 3.55 -11.02
N LYS A 148 -1.62 4.50 -10.89
CA LYS A 148 -1.32 5.94 -10.91
C LYS A 148 -0.35 6.34 -9.81
N ARG A 149 -0.45 5.72 -8.63
CA ARG A 149 0.53 5.93 -7.54
C ARG A 149 1.93 5.44 -7.90
N LEU A 150 2.03 4.28 -8.57
CA LEU A 150 3.31 3.77 -9.06
C LEU A 150 3.89 4.67 -10.18
N VAL A 151 3.04 5.23 -11.06
CA VAL A 151 3.44 6.20 -12.08
C VAL A 151 4.00 7.47 -11.44
N ALA A 152 3.28 8.05 -10.47
CA ALA A 152 3.72 9.24 -9.75
C ALA A 152 5.05 9.07 -9.00
N ARG A 153 5.48 7.82 -8.79
CA ARG A 153 6.72 7.47 -8.10
C ARG A 153 7.79 6.90 -9.05
N GLY A 154 7.55 6.93 -10.36
CA GLY A 154 8.53 6.53 -11.38
C GLY A 154 8.69 5.02 -11.57
N TRP A 155 7.81 4.19 -11.00
CA TRP A 155 7.85 2.73 -11.20
C TRP A 155 7.19 2.29 -12.50
N LEU A 156 6.16 3.04 -12.94
CA LEU A 156 5.38 2.76 -14.14
C LEU A 156 5.36 3.99 -15.04
N LEU A 157 5.15 3.76 -16.33
CA LEU A 157 4.84 4.79 -17.32
C LEU A 157 3.44 4.58 -17.86
N GLU A 158 2.71 5.67 -18.07
CA GLU A 158 1.41 5.65 -18.74
C GLU A 158 1.58 6.11 -20.18
N LEU A 159 1.42 5.17 -21.12
CA LEU A 159 1.60 5.45 -22.56
C LEU A 159 0.31 5.95 -23.23
N GLY A 160 -0.81 5.92 -22.49
CA GLY A 160 -2.13 6.38 -22.93
C GLY A 160 -3.14 6.17 -21.82
N PRO A 161 -4.37 6.72 -21.94
CA PRO A 161 -5.35 6.71 -20.86
C PRO A 161 -5.63 5.27 -20.39
N GLY A 162 -5.20 4.96 -19.15
CA GLY A 162 -5.40 3.65 -18.53
C GLY A 162 -4.50 2.51 -19.05
N ARG A 163 -3.50 2.81 -19.88
CA ARG A 163 -2.50 1.86 -20.40
C ARG A 163 -1.16 2.10 -19.72
N PHE A 164 -0.71 1.10 -18.96
CA PHE A 164 0.50 1.21 -18.15
C PHE A 164 1.57 0.23 -18.65
N THR A 165 2.82 0.65 -18.58
CA THR A 165 4.01 -0.18 -18.81
C THR A 165 5.03 0.06 -17.68
N LEU A 166 6.03 -0.80 -17.55
CA LEU A 166 7.13 -0.57 -16.61
C LEU A 166 7.96 0.63 -17.05
N ALA A 167 8.45 1.42 -16.08
CA ALA A 167 9.45 2.42 -16.37
C ALA A 167 10.79 1.77 -16.76
N GLU A 168 11.56 2.46 -17.59
CA GLU A 168 12.88 2.00 -18.04
C GLU A 168 13.80 1.77 -16.82
N GLY A 169 14.48 0.63 -16.77
CA GLY A 169 15.33 0.24 -15.63
C GLY A 169 14.61 -0.46 -14.48
N VAL A 170 13.27 -0.48 -14.44
CA VAL A 170 12.48 -1.31 -13.50
C VAL A 170 12.41 -2.76 -13.98
N ALA A 171 12.49 -2.95 -15.31
CA ALA A 171 12.34 -4.23 -16.00
C ALA A 171 13.64 -5.05 -16.01
N GLY A 172 14.06 -5.56 -14.84
CA GLY A 172 15.10 -6.60 -14.80
C GLY A 172 15.78 -6.77 -13.44
N PRO A 173 15.97 -8.01 -12.94
CA PRO A 173 16.90 -8.28 -11.84
C PRO A 173 18.32 -8.30 -12.43
N GLY A 174 19.02 -7.17 -12.41
CA GLY A 174 20.40 -7.13 -12.92
C GLY A 174 20.79 -5.75 -13.42
N GLY A 175 21.51 -5.00 -12.60
CA GLY A 175 21.98 -3.66 -12.91
C GLY A 175 22.76 -3.06 -11.75
N GLY A 176 23.67 -3.86 -11.18
CA GLY A 176 24.65 -3.46 -10.19
C GLY A 176 25.75 -4.51 -10.26
N SER A 177 26.82 -4.17 -10.99
CA SER A 177 28.09 -4.88 -10.93
C SER A 177 28.70 -4.75 -9.54
#